data_AF-A0A670Z5J2-F1
#
_entry.id   AF-A0A670Z5J2-F1
#
_cell.length_a   1.000
_cell.length_b   1.000
_cell.length_c   1.000
_cell.angle_alpha   90.00
_cell.angle_beta   90.00
_cell.angle_gamma   90.00
#
_symmetry.space_group_name_H-M   'P 1'
#
loop_
_entity.id
_entity.type
_entity.pdbx_description
1 polymer ?
#
loop_
_entity_poly.entity_id
_entity_poly.type
_entity_poly.pdbx_seq_one_letter_code
_entity_poly.pdbx_strand_id
1 'polypeptide(L)'
;MSFPMQLHPFLQWVTFNNSARETVFLGKHKELNTGFDITNLVIFPNNSFMRVKIGRVDVMASPGKRVTIDEKKVVWHHSFHQVPPVSVCNPNCLPGSSKKKKEGAKFCCYDCSPCPLGKVSPEKDMDVCTMCPEDHYPNKNKSHCIPKTINYLSLKEPLGISLSFFAVLFSLLTVQVLVIFIKHQDTPIVRANNRDLTYALLFSLLLCFLCSFLFLSPPRKVTCLLRQVAFGSIFTLTVSCILAKTITVVLAFMATKPGSRMRKWMGKRLAISIVFYCSLFQIGLCILWLGISPPFLNQDTQSIFGEIILECNEGSAIMFYCMLGYMGFLATISFVVAFLARKLPDSFNEAKFITF
;
A
#
# COMPACT_ATOMS: atom_id res chain seq x y z
N MET A 1 -6.04 86.79 18.57
CA MET A 1 -7.19 85.96 18.14
C MET A 1 -6.66 84.71 17.45
N SER A 2 -6.64 83.56 18.13
CA SER A 2 -6.51 82.22 17.53
C SER A 2 -6.59 81.12 18.61
N PHE A 3 -7.69 81.11 19.39
CA PHE A 3 -7.98 80.04 20.37
C PHE A 3 -8.48 78.68 19.81
N PRO A 4 -8.97 78.50 18.55
CA PRO A 4 -9.61 77.24 18.19
C PRO A 4 -8.65 76.05 17.98
N MET A 5 -7.35 76.27 17.72
CA MET A 5 -6.41 75.16 17.50
C MET A 5 -5.92 74.47 18.78
N GLN A 6 -5.95 75.15 19.94
CA GLN A 6 -5.51 74.55 21.21
C GLN A 6 -6.52 73.56 21.81
N LEU A 7 -7.80 73.65 21.43
CA LEU A 7 -8.86 72.76 21.95
C LEU A 7 -8.98 71.45 21.17
N HIS A 8 -8.52 71.43 19.92
CA HIS A 8 -8.64 70.28 19.02
C HIS A 8 -8.02 68.97 19.57
N PRO A 9 -6.84 68.97 20.22
CA PRO A 9 -6.25 67.75 20.79
C PRO A 9 -7.10 67.15 21.92
N PHE A 10 -7.71 68.00 22.77
CA PHE A 10 -8.54 67.55 23.89
C PHE A 10 -9.87 66.96 23.45
N LEU A 11 -10.40 67.39 22.31
CA LEU A 11 -11.64 66.86 21.74
C LEU A 11 -11.46 65.58 20.90
N GLN A 12 -10.23 65.13 20.67
CA GLN A 12 -9.97 63.90 19.89
C GLN A 12 -10.22 62.61 20.65
N TRP A 13 -10.18 62.64 21.99
CA TRP A 13 -10.34 61.47 22.85
C TRP A 13 -11.20 61.84 24.06
N VAL A 14 -12.52 61.77 23.89
CA VAL A 14 -13.47 62.08 24.96
C VAL A 14 -14.35 60.88 25.21
N THR A 15 -14.43 60.49 26.49
CA THR A 15 -15.39 59.50 26.97
C THR A 15 -16.30 60.18 27.98
N PHE A 16 -17.60 60.13 27.76
CA PHE A 16 -18.57 60.74 28.67
C PHE A 16 -19.86 59.94 28.69
N ASN A 17 -20.66 60.07 29.75
CA ASN A 17 -21.99 59.49 29.79
C ASN A 17 -23.01 60.51 29.29
N ASN A 18 -23.86 60.13 28.35
CA ASN A 18 -24.95 60.98 27.88
C ASN A 18 -26.10 61.05 28.91
N SER A 19 -27.14 61.82 28.62
CA SER A 19 -28.36 61.94 29.44
C SER A 19 -29.12 60.62 29.61
N ALA A 20 -28.90 59.65 28.73
CA ALA A 20 -29.43 58.28 28.81
C ALA A 20 -28.54 57.32 29.62
N ARG A 21 -27.47 57.82 30.27
CA ARG A 21 -26.44 57.05 31.02
C ARG A 21 -25.67 56.05 30.15
N GLU A 22 -25.56 56.30 28.85
CA GLU A 22 -24.75 55.49 27.95
C GLU A 22 -23.36 56.12 27.80
N THR A 23 -22.33 55.28 27.85
CA THR A 23 -20.95 55.72 27.62
C THR A 23 -20.72 55.98 26.14
N VAL A 24 -20.48 57.23 25.81
CA VAL A 24 -20.16 57.71 24.47
C VAL A 24 -18.65 57.84 24.37
N PHE A 25 -18.08 57.23 23.32
CA PHE A 25 -16.66 57.32 23.01
C PHE A 25 -16.45 58.01 21.67
N LEU A 26 -15.68 59.09 21.66
CA LEU A 26 -15.27 59.80 20.45
C LEU A 26 -13.85 59.37 20.06
N GLY A 27 -13.73 58.67 18.92
CA GLY A 27 -12.46 58.14 18.43
C GLY A 27 -11.61 59.14 17.67
N LYS A 28 -10.37 58.74 17.33
CA LYS A 28 -9.35 59.55 16.62
C LYS A 28 -9.84 60.16 15.30
N HIS A 29 -10.81 59.54 14.62
CA HIS A 29 -11.42 60.02 13.37
C HIS A 29 -12.74 60.80 13.56
N LYS A 30 -13.05 61.23 14.81
CA LYS A 30 -14.33 61.86 15.19
C LYS A 30 -15.57 60.96 14.97
N GLU A 31 -15.36 59.65 14.90
CA GLU A 31 -16.43 58.66 14.82
C GLU A 31 -17.05 58.46 16.21
N LEU A 32 -18.38 58.51 16.25
CA LEU A 32 -19.17 58.32 17.45
C LEU A 32 -19.44 56.82 17.64
N ASN A 33 -18.66 56.16 18.49
CA ASN A 33 -18.85 54.73 18.77
C ASN A 33 -19.90 54.57 19.87
N THR A 34 -21.17 54.62 19.46
CA THR A 34 -22.33 54.38 20.32
C THR A 34 -23.07 53.12 19.87
N GLY A 35 -23.79 52.49 20.80
CA GLY A 35 -24.64 51.36 20.47
C GLY A 35 -25.84 51.79 19.62
N PHE A 36 -26.42 50.84 18.87
CA PHE A 36 -27.62 51.06 18.06
C PHE A 36 -28.79 50.26 18.59
N ASP A 37 -29.99 50.80 18.48
CA ASP A 37 -31.20 50.04 18.77
C ASP A 37 -31.71 49.34 17.50
N ILE A 38 -32.02 48.05 17.62
CA ILE A 38 -32.65 47.27 16.56
C ILE A 38 -34.14 47.34 16.77
N THR A 39 -34.87 47.84 15.78
CA THR A 39 -36.32 47.99 15.84
C THR A 39 -37.01 47.19 14.75
N ASN A 40 -38.18 46.65 15.05
CA ASN A 40 -39.08 46.00 14.12
C ASN A 40 -40.29 46.90 13.86
N LEU A 41 -40.68 47.07 12.61
CA LEU A 41 -41.86 47.85 12.22
C LEU A 41 -43.06 46.91 12.09
N VAL A 42 -43.95 46.93 13.07
CA VAL A 42 -45.15 46.10 13.10
C VAL A 42 -46.31 46.85 12.46
N ILE A 43 -46.94 46.25 11.45
CA ILE A 43 -48.12 46.80 10.77
C ILE A 43 -49.35 46.07 11.29
N PHE A 44 -50.31 46.82 11.82
CA PHE A 44 -51.58 46.29 12.31
C PHE A 44 -52.61 46.20 11.19
N PRO A 45 -53.67 45.37 11.34
CA PRO A 45 -54.72 45.21 10.32
C PRO A 45 -55.44 46.51 9.91
N ASN A 46 -55.37 47.54 10.75
CA ASN A 46 -55.93 48.88 10.49
C ASN A 46 -54.97 49.81 9.71
N ASN A 47 -53.90 49.27 9.09
CA ASN A 47 -52.81 50.00 8.43
C ASN A 47 -52.01 50.96 9.31
N SER A 48 -52.21 50.94 10.64
CA SER A 48 -51.31 51.64 11.57
C SER A 48 -50.02 50.86 11.74
N PHE A 49 -48.92 51.56 12.02
CA PHE A 49 -47.63 50.95 12.25
C PHE A 49 -47.01 51.39 13.58
N MET A 50 -46.29 50.49 14.23
CA MET A 50 -45.56 50.76 15.46
C MET A 50 -44.15 50.21 15.38
N ARG A 51 -43.16 51.02 15.78
CA ARG A 51 -41.77 50.56 15.92
C ARG A 51 -41.57 49.98 17.31
N VAL A 52 -41.25 48.69 17.37
CA VAL A 52 -40.95 47.99 18.60
C VAL A 52 -39.46 47.72 18.67
N LYS A 53 -38.81 48.11 19.77
CA LYS A 53 -37.41 47.75 20.00
C LYS A 53 -37.31 46.25 20.27
N ILE A 54 -36.58 45.55 19.40
CA ILE A 54 -36.38 44.10 19.45
C ILE A 54 -34.95 43.72 19.84
N GLY A 55 -34.02 44.66 19.84
CA GLY A 55 -32.63 44.35 20.12
C GLY A 55 -31.74 45.58 20.27
N ARG A 56 -30.45 45.33 20.49
CA ARG A 56 -29.41 46.36 20.58
C ARG A 56 -28.10 45.84 20.00
N VAL A 57 -27.37 46.72 19.33
CA VAL A 57 -25.99 46.55 18.93
C VAL A 57 -25.13 47.31 19.93
N ASP A 58 -24.23 46.62 20.62
CA ASP A 58 -23.25 47.22 21.53
C ASP A 58 -21.86 47.07 20.92
N VAL A 59 -21.27 48.19 20.52
CA VAL A 59 -19.96 48.25 19.86
C VAL A 59 -18.83 47.93 20.84
N MET A 60 -19.04 48.15 22.15
CA MET A 60 -18.06 47.94 23.21
C MET A 60 -18.13 46.54 23.84
N ALA A 61 -19.15 45.74 23.51
CA ALA A 61 -19.29 44.39 24.01
C ALA A 61 -18.26 43.41 23.41
N SER A 62 -18.00 42.32 24.15
CA SER A 62 -17.10 41.25 23.71
C SER A 62 -17.57 40.62 22.38
N PRO A 63 -16.64 40.11 21.54
CA PRO A 63 -17.01 39.33 20.35
C PRO A 63 -18.04 38.25 20.70
N GLY A 64 -19.15 38.20 19.96
CA GLY A 64 -20.29 37.29 20.24
C GLY A 64 -21.43 37.88 21.09
N LYS A 65 -21.21 39.00 21.79
CA LYS A 65 -22.26 39.75 22.54
C LYS A 65 -22.58 41.12 21.95
N ARG A 66 -21.97 41.48 20.82
CA ARG A 66 -22.13 42.78 20.16
C ARG A 66 -23.53 43.01 19.60
N VAL A 67 -24.28 41.97 19.30
CA VAL A 67 -25.65 42.08 18.79
C VAL A 67 -26.53 41.20 19.65
N THR A 68 -27.57 41.78 20.24
CA THR A 68 -28.58 41.08 21.02
C THR A 68 -29.93 41.32 20.38
N ILE A 69 -30.63 40.24 19.99
CA ILE A 69 -31.98 40.29 19.42
C ILE A 69 -32.87 39.38 20.26
N ASP A 70 -34.02 39.92 20.67
CA ASP A 70 -35.07 39.19 21.36
C ASP A 70 -36.07 38.66 20.31
N GLU A 71 -35.84 37.43 19.86
CA GLU A 71 -36.64 36.78 18.81
C GLU A 71 -38.13 36.71 19.16
N LYS A 72 -38.48 36.66 20.46
CA LYS A 72 -39.88 36.60 20.91
C LYS A 72 -40.64 37.90 20.64
N LYS A 73 -39.95 39.03 20.48
CA LYS A 73 -40.54 40.35 20.17
C LYS A 73 -40.62 40.62 18.67
N VAL A 74 -40.06 39.75 17.84
CA VAL A 74 -40.12 39.91 16.39
C VAL A 74 -41.49 39.43 15.91
N VAL A 75 -42.24 40.34 15.29
CA VAL A 75 -43.54 40.08 14.68
C VAL A 75 -43.33 40.04 13.18
N TRP A 76 -43.65 38.90 12.57
CA TRP A 76 -43.61 38.70 11.13
C TRP A 76 -44.95 39.08 10.49
N HIS A 77 -44.92 39.44 9.21
CA HIS A 77 -46.14 39.75 8.47
C HIS A 77 -47.07 38.53 8.44
N HIS A 78 -48.38 38.75 8.55
CA HIS A 78 -49.40 37.68 8.65
C HIS A 78 -49.39 36.70 7.47
N SER A 79 -48.85 37.10 6.32
CA SER A 79 -48.65 36.24 5.14
C SER A 79 -47.56 35.18 5.31
N PHE A 80 -46.69 35.31 6.32
CA PHE A 80 -45.64 34.35 6.64
C PHE A 80 -46.09 33.46 7.81
N HIS A 81 -46.65 32.29 7.50
CA HIS A 81 -47.10 31.31 8.49
C HIS A 81 -45.98 30.38 9.01
N GLN A 82 -44.73 30.54 8.54
CA GLN A 82 -43.57 29.69 8.85
C GLN A 82 -42.27 30.50 9.02
N VAL A 83 -41.21 29.81 9.45
CA VAL A 83 -39.82 30.28 9.62
C VAL A 83 -39.44 31.32 8.55
N PRO A 84 -38.81 32.45 8.92
CA PRO A 84 -38.45 33.51 7.98
C PRO A 84 -37.68 32.96 6.78
N PRO A 85 -37.99 33.41 5.55
CA PRO A 85 -37.32 32.90 4.37
C PRO A 85 -35.83 33.29 4.42
N VAL A 86 -34.97 32.28 4.37
CA VAL A 86 -33.53 32.50 4.22
C VAL A 86 -33.29 33.04 2.82
N SER A 87 -32.61 34.19 2.73
CA SER A 87 -32.30 34.83 1.44
C SER A 87 -31.13 34.12 0.74
N VAL A 88 -31.39 32.91 0.22
CA VAL A 88 -30.45 32.11 -0.59
C VAL A 88 -30.88 32.06 -2.05
N CYS A 89 -29.93 32.12 -2.97
CA CYS A 89 -30.20 32.09 -4.41
C CYS A 89 -30.58 30.69 -4.91
N ASN A 90 -29.96 29.67 -4.33
CA ASN A 90 -30.14 28.26 -4.65
C ASN A 90 -29.94 27.43 -3.37
N PRO A 91 -30.49 26.20 -3.32
CA PRO A 91 -30.23 25.30 -2.22
C PRO A 91 -28.75 24.89 -2.15
N ASN A 92 -28.29 24.55 -0.95
CA ASN A 92 -26.94 24.06 -0.70
C ASN A 92 -26.67 22.74 -1.44
N CYS A 93 -25.43 22.55 -1.90
CA CYS A 93 -25.05 21.29 -2.52
C CYS A 93 -25.02 20.15 -1.51
N LEU A 94 -25.56 19.00 -1.91
CA LEU A 94 -25.49 17.76 -1.12
C LEU A 94 -24.08 17.15 -1.21
N PRO A 95 -23.69 16.32 -0.22
CA PRO A 95 -22.44 15.57 -0.26
C PRO A 95 -22.34 14.75 -1.56
N GLY A 96 -21.14 14.70 -2.15
CA GLY A 96 -20.89 14.11 -3.47
C GLY A 96 -20.86 15.11 -4.62
N SER A 97 -21.26 16.35 -4.38
CA SER A 97 -21.23 17.45 -5.34
C SER A 97 -20.46 18.65 -4.80
N SER A 98 -19.90 19.45 -5.70
CA SER A 98 -19.29 20.75 -5.40
C SER A 98 -20.00 21.88 -6.12
N LYS A 99 -19.81 23.10 -5.63
CA LYS A 99 -20.33 24.30 -6.29
C LYS A 99 -19.67 24.49 -7.65
N LYS A 100 -20.49 24.81 -8.64
CA LYS A 100 -20.07 25.24 -9.97
C LYS A 100 -20.63 26.63 -10.20
N LYS A 101 -19.73 27.58 -10.47
CA LYS A 101 -20.11 28.96 -10.76
C LYS A 101 -21.09 28.99 -11.95
N LYS A 102 -22.19 29.72 -11.77
CA LYS A 102 -23.17 29.97 -12.83
C LYS A 102 -22.78 31.23 -13.59
N GLU A 103 -22.45 31.09 -14.87
CA GLU A 103 -22.07 32.22 -15.72
C GLU A 103 -23.23 33.22 -15.84
N GLY A 104 -22.91 34.52 -15.74
CA GLY A 104 -23.91 35.60 -15.77
C GLY A 104 -24.68 35.85 -14.45
N ALA A 105 -24.56 34.98 -13.44
CA ALA A 105 -25.21 35.16 -12.14
C ALA A 105 -24.32 35.86 -11.09
N LYS A 106 -24.92 36.28 -9.97
CA LYS A 106 -24.18 36.83 -8.81
C LYS A 106 -23.32 35.75 -8.14
N PHE A 107 -22.29 36.15 -7.39
CA PHE A 107 -21.32 35.23 -6.77
C PHE A 107 -21.95 34.18 -5.82
N CYS A 108 -23.09 34.51 -5.20
CA CYS A 108 -23.82 33.63 -4.29
C CYS A 108 -24.72 32.62 -5.01
N CYS A 109 -24.86 32.72 -6.34
CA CYS A 109 -25.67 31.85 -7.16
C CYS A 109 -24.78 30.84 -7.89
N TYR A 110 -25.00 29.55 -7.64
CA TYR A 110 -24.21 28.47 -8.22
C TYR A 110 -25.10 27.26 -8.52
N ASP A 111 -24.59 26.39 -9.40
CA ASP A 111 -25.17 25.08 -9.65
C ASP A 111 -24.35 24.01 -8.91
N CYS A 112 -24.96 22.87 -8.59
CA CYS A 112 -24.25 21.76 -7.96
C CYS A 112 -23.81 20.74 -9.01
N SER A 113 -22.51 20.53 -9.14
CA SER A 113 -21.94 19.54 -10.06
C SER A 113 -21.37 18.33 -9.30
N PRO A 114 -21.60 17.09 -9.77
CA PRO A 114 -21.04 15.91 -9.13
C PRO A 114 -19.51 15.93 -9.19
N CYS A 115 -18.86 15.43 -8.15
CA CYS A 115 -17.40 15.38 -8.10
C CYS A 115 -16.80 14.55 -9.24
N PRO A 116 -15.63 14.92 -9.78
CA PRO A 116 -14.94 14.12 -10.79
C PRO A 116 -14.41 12.79 -10.20
N LEU A 117 -13.94 11.89 -11.06
CA LEU A 117 -13.38 10.59 -10.65
C LEU A 117 -12.22 10.78 -9.65
N GLY A 118 -12.17 9.92 -8.63
CA GLY A 118 -11.16 9.96 -7.56
C GLY A 118 -11.38 11.03 -6.48
N LYS A 119 -12.35 11.94 -6.65
CA LYS A 119 -12.65 13.00 -5.67
C LYS A 119 -13.96 12.76 -4.93
N VAL A 120 -14.04 13.30 -3.72
CA VAL A 120 -15.22 13.27 -2.84
C VAL A 120 -15.57 14.67 -2.33
N SER A 121 -16.81 14.81 -1.88
CA SER A 121 -17.32 15.99 -1.16
C SER A 121 -18.09 15.48 0.07
N PRO A 122 -17.46 15.40 1.25
CA PRO A 122 -18.08 14.85 2.46
C PRO A 122 -19.06 15.81 3.13
N GLU A 123 -18.80 17.10 3.04
CA GLU A 123 -19.61 18.13 3.66
C GLU A 123 -20.65 18.69 2.69
N LYS A 124 -21.71 19.28 3.24
CA LYS A 124 -22.67 20.04 2.44
C LYS A 124 -22.02 21.33 1.96
N ASP A 125 -22.35 21.72 0.74
CA ASP A 125 -22.01 23.03 0.20
C ASP A 125 -20.51 23.32 0.04
N MET A 126 -19.69 22.28 -0.22
CA MET A 126 -18.27 22.47 -0.51
C MET A 126 -18.02 23.15 -1.85
N ASP A 127 -17.06 24.06 -1.89
CA ASP A 127 -16.66 24.78 -3.09
C ASP A 127 -15.87 23.87 -4.06
N VAL A 128 -15.03 22.98 -3.52
CA VAL A 128 -14.13 22.12 -4.30
C VAL A 128 -14.11 20.70 -3.72
N CYS A 129 -14.18 19.70 -4.60
CA CYS A 129 -14.02 18.30 -4.20
C CYS A 129 -12.56 17.97 -3.82
N THR A 130 -12.38 17.15 -2.79
CA THR A 130 -11.08 16.70 -2.31
C THR A 130 -10.73 15.33 -2.87
N MET A 131 -9.45 15.06 -3.12
CA MET A 131 -8.98 13.72 -3.54
C MET A 131 -9.02 12.74 -2.37
N CYS A 132 -9.37 11.48 -2.63
CA CYS A 132 -9.21 10.43 -1.61
C CYS A 132 -7.72 10.08 -1.40
N PRO A 133 -7.35 9.64 -0.18
CA PRO A 133 -6.06 8.98 0.07
C PRO A 133 -5.82 7.78 -0.85
N GLU A 134 -4.57 7.41 -1.13
CA GLU A 134 -4.24 6.34 -2.09
C GLU A 134 -4.78 4.96 -1.73
N ASP A 135 -4.90 4.68 -0.43
CA ASP A 135 -5.43 3.45 0.14
C ASP A 135 -6.97 3.41 0.14
N HIS A 136 -7.61 4.49 -0.29
CA HIS A 136 -9.07 4.61 -0.37
C HIS A 136 -9.54 4.92 -1.79
N TYR A 137 -10.83 4.68 -2.04
CA TYR A 137 -11.52 5.04 -3.27
C TYR A 137 -12.88 5.69 -2.94
N PRO A 138 -13.39 6.59 -3.80
CA PRO A 138 -14.68 7.24 -3.56
C PRO A 138 -15.83 6.24 -3.62
N ASN A 139 -16.81 6.36 -2.72
CA ASN A 139 -18.04 5.58 -2.82
C ASN A 139 -18.88 5.95 -4.07
N LYS A 140 -19.93 5.18 -4.37
CA LYS A 140 -20.83 5.39 -5.52
C LYS A 140 -21.43 6.81 -5.59
N ASN A 141 -21.75 7.41 -4.44
CA ASN A 141 -22.29 8.75 -4.29
C ASN A 141 -21.20 9.83 -4.12
N LYS A 142 -19.90 9.47 -4.14
CA LYS A 142 -18.74 10.37 -3.98
C LYS A 142 -18.77 11.21 -2.69
N SER A 143 -19.48 10.75 -1.66
CA SER A 143 -19.59 11.48 -0.40
C SER A 143 -18.45 11.15 0.57
N HIS A 144 -17.94 9.92 0.57
CA HIS A 144 -16.83 9.54 1.43
C HIS A 144 -15.89 8.56 0.72
N CYS A 145 -14.68 8.47 1.26
CA CYS A 145 -13.66 7.53 0.82
C CYS A 145 -13.86 6.19 1.57
N ILE A 146 -13.80 5.09 0.83
CA ILE A 146 -13.90 3.70 1.32
C ILE A 146 -12.51 3.07 1.20
N PRO A 147 -12.02 2.34 2.21
CA PRO A 147 -10.73 1.65 2.11
C PRO A 147 -10.78 0.59 1.00
N LYS A 148 -9.75 0.55 0.16
CA LYS A 148 -9.61 -0.48 -0.87
C LYS A 148 -9.36 -1.85 -0.24
N THR A 149 -9.87 -2.91 -0.85
CA THR A 149 -9.64 -4.29 -0.39
C THR A 149 -8.27 -4.79 -0.85
N ILE A 150 -7.52 -5.40 0.06
CA ILE A 150 -6.20 -5.97 -0.25
C ILE A 150 -6.39 -7.33 -0.92
N ASN A 151 -5.91 -7.47 -2.15
CA ASN A 151 -5.89 -8.73 -2.89
C ASN A 151 -4.44 -9.22 -3.07
N TYR A 152 -4.22 -10.51 -2.86
CA TYR A 152 -2.94 -11.19 -3.08
C TYR A 152 -3.25 -12.64 -3.48
N LEU A 153 -2.33 -13.30 -4.19
CA LEU A 153 -2.46 -14.71 -4.57
C LEU A 153 -2.59 -15.56 -3.30
N SER A 154 -3.84 -15.80 -2.90
CA SER A 154 -4.15 -16.33 -1.58
C SER A 154 -4.31 -17.84 -1.64
N LEU A 155 -3.93 -18.52 -0.56
CA LEU A 155 -4.29 -19.91 -0.29
C LEU A 155 -5.81 -20.18 -0.36
N LYS A 156 -6.63 -19.13 -0.38
CA LYS A 156 -8.09 -19.21 -0.49
C LYS A 156 -8.59 -19.30 -1.94
N GLU A 157 -7.75 -19.00 -2.92
CA GLU A 157 -8.09 -19.10 -4.34
C GLU A 157 -7.91 -20.53 -4.86
N PRO A 158 -8.69 -20.97 -5.86
CA PRO A 158 -8.63 -22.34 -6.37
C PRO A 158 -7.23 -22.76 -6.87
N LEU A 159 -6.50 -21.83 -7.49
CA LEU A 159 -5.11 -22.06 -7.92
C LEU A 159 -4.17 -22.26 -6.72
N GLY A 160 -4.31 -21.43 -5.68
CA GLY A 160 -3.51 -21.54 -4.46
C GLY A 160 -3.76 -22.85 -3.71
N ILE A 161 -5.03 -23.28 -3.63
CA ILE A 161 -5.42 -24.56 -3.02
C ILE A 161 -4.79 -25.74 -3.78
N SER A 162 -4.91 -25.74 -5.12
CA SER A 162 -4.35 -26.79 -5.97
C SER A 162 -2.83 -26.92 -5.82
N LEU A 163 -2.11 -25.80 -5.93
CA LEU A 163 -0.64 -25.77 -5.78
C LEU A 163 -0.19 -26.23 -4.40
N SER A 164 -0.90 -25.80 -3.35
CA SER A 164 -0.65 -26.21 -1.97
C SER A 164 -0.81 -27.73 -1.80
N PHE A 165 -1.89 -28.30 -2.34
CA PHE A 165 -2.14 -29.74 -2.28
C PHE A 165 -0.99 -30.56 -2.90
N PHE A 166 -0.56 -30.20 -4.12
CA PHE A 166 0.56 -30.88 -4.78
C PHE A 166 1.89 -30.71 -4.02
N ALA A 167 2.16 -29.51 -3.48
CA ALA A 167 3.36 -29.27 -2.68
C ALA A 167 3.39 -30.16 -1.42
N VAL A 168 2.26 -30.29 -0.70
CA VAL A 168 2.15 -31.20 0.45
C VAL A 168 2.33 -32.65 0.01
N LEU A 169 1.64 -33.08 -1.04
CA LEU A 169 1.73 -34.46 -1.54
C LEU A 169 3.17 -34.85 -1.89
N PHE A 170 3.87 -34.03 -2.67
CA PHE A 170 5.26 -34.31 -3.05
C PHE A 170 6.23 -34.19 -1.87
N SER A 171 5.98 -33.29 -0.91
CA SER A 171 6.76 -33.24 0.34
C SER A 171 6.62 -34.53 1.16
N LEU A 172 5.41 -35.10 1.26
CA LEU A 172 5.19 -36.36 1.96
C LEU A 172 5.88 -37.53 1.25
N LEU A 173 5.77 -37.60 -0.07
CA LEU A 173 6.45 -38.64 -0.87
C LEU A 173 7.97 -38.55 -0.73
N THR A 174 8.56 -37.35 -0.78
CA THR A 174 10.00 -37.16 -0.58
C THR A 174 10.46 -37.52 0.83
N VAL A 175 9.68 -37.20 1.86
CA VAL A 175 9.95 -37.64 3.24
C VAL A 175 9.92 -39.17 3.33
N GLN A 176 8.92 -39.83 2.74
CA GLN A 176 8.85 -41.28 2.72
C GLN A 176 10.09 -41.90 2.06
N VAL A 177 10.51 -41.38 0.90
CA VAL A 177 11.73 -41.82 0.21
C VAL A 177 12.96 -41.61 1.10
N LEU A 178 13.10 -40.44 1.72
CA LEU A 178 14.21 -40.14 2.62
C LEU A 178 14.27 -41.12 3.81
N VAL A 179 13.13 -41.43 4.43
CA VAL A 179 13.03 -42.42 5.52
C VAL A 179 13.44 -43.82 5.06
N ILE A 180 13.04 -44.23 3.85
CA ILE A 180 13.46 -45.52 3.27
C ILE A 180 14.98 -45.56 3.09
N PHE A 181 15.59 -44.51 2.54
CA PHE A 181 17.04 -44.43 2.35
C PHE A 181 17.80 -44.46 3.68
N ILE A 182 17.28 -43.80 4.72
CA ILE A 182 17.88 -43.81 6.07
C ILE A 182 17.76 -45.21 6.70
N LYS A 183 16.58 -45.84 6.63
CA LYS A 183 16.36 -47.18 7.20
C LYS A 183 17.21 -48.25 6.53
N HIS A 184 17.39 -48.16 5.21
CA HIS A 184 18.17 -49.09 4.40
C HIS A 184 19.58 -48.57 4.11
N GLN A 185 20.12 -47.69 4.95
CA GLN A 185 21.42 -47.06 4.72
C GLN A 185 22.53 -48.08 4.44
N ASP A 186 22.53 -49.23 5.12
CA ASP A 186 23.58 -50.24 5.02
C ASP A 186 23.49 -51.17 3.81
N THR A 187 22.46 -51.02 2.98
CA THR A 187 22.37 -51.76 1.72
C THR A 187 23.47 -51.36 0.75
N PRO A 188 24.03 -52.31 -0.03
CA PRO A 188 25.10 -52.04 -0.98
C PRO A 188 24.69 -51.03 -2.05
N ILE A 189 23.39 -50.96 -2.38
CA ILE A 189 22.80 -50.00 -3.32
C ILE A 189 22.97 -48.57 -2.82
N VAL A 190 22.56 -48.30 -1.57
CA VAL A 190 22.64 -46.96 -0.97
C VAL A 190 24.10 -46.54 -0.72
N ARG A 191 24.97 -47.49 -0.37
CA ARG A 191 26.40 -47.23 -0.18
C ARG A 191 27.14 -46.92 -1.49
N ALA A 192 26.78 -47.59 -2.59
CA ALA A 192 27.35 -47.34 -3.91
C ALA A 192 26.92 -45.97 -4.46
N ASN A 193 25.71 -45.51 -4.12
CA ASN A 193 25.11 -44.27 -4.61
C ASN A 193 25.38 -43.06 -3.68
N ASN A 194 26.64 -42.89 -3.25
CA ASN A 194 27.14 -41.77 -2.44
C ASN A 194 26.10 -41.16 -1.45
N ARG A 195 25.91 -41.82 -0.31
CA ARG A 195 24.86 -41.54 0.70
C ARG A 195 24.65 -40.05 0.97
N ASP A 196 25.72 -39.31 1.27
CA ASP A 196 25.67 -37.90 1.65
C ASP A 196 25.08 -37.02 0.52
N LEU A 197 25.42 -37.32 -0.74
CA LEU A 197 24.92 -36.58 -1.90
C LEU A 197 23.44 -36.86 -2.13
N THR A 198 23.03 -38.13 -1.99
CA THR A 198 21.62 -38.52 -2.12
C THR A 198 20.76 -37.92 -1.02
N TYR A 199 21.25 -37.86 0.23
CA TYR A 199 20.57 -37.16 1.32
C TYR A 199 20.47 -35.65 1.05
N ALA A 200 21.54 -35.00 0.60
CA ALA A 200 21.52 -33.58 0.25
C ALA A 200 20.52 -33.29 -0.89
N LEU A 201 20.45 -34.15 -1.91
CA LEU A 201 19.51 -34.04 -3.01
C LEU A 201 18.06 -34.16 -2.51
N LEU A 202 17.73 -35.22 -1.76
CA LEU A 202 16.37 -35.43 -1.23
C LEU A 202 15.95 -34.32 -0.27
N PHE A 203 16.87 -33.85 0.58
CA PHE A 203 16.60 -32.74 1.50
C PHE A 203 16.38 -31.42 0.74
N SER A 204 17.20 -31.13 -0.28
CA SER A 204 17.00 -29.93 -1.12
C SER A 204 15.68 -29.98 -1.89
N LEU A 205 15.28 -31.16 -2.37
CA LEU A 205 14.01 -31.36 -3.07
C LEU A 205 12.81 -31.17 -2.14
N LEU A 206 12.90 -31.65 -0.89
CA LEU A 206 11.90 -31.37 0.14
C LEU A 206 11.77 -29.86 0.37
N LEU A 207 12.90 -29.16 0.52
CA LEU A 207 12.91 -27.70 0.66
C LEU A 207 12.34 -26.99 -0.56
N CYS A 208 12.53 -27.48 -1.79
CA CYS A 208 11.91 -26.93 -3.00
C CYS A 208 10.38 -26.94 -2.89
N PHE A 209 9.79 -28.06 -2.50
CA PHE A 209 8.33 -28.16 -2.32
C PHE A 209 7.82 -27.25 -1.19
N LEU A 210 8.57 -27.15 -0.10
CA LEU A 210 8.22 -26.26 1.01
C LEU A 210 8.40 -24.77 0.64
N CYS A 211 9.33 -24.43 -0.25
CA CYS A 211 9.58 -23.07 -0.71
C CYS A 211 8.36 -22.49 -1.45
N SER A 212 7.52 -23.31 -2.09
CA SER A 212 6.28 -22.86 -2.73
C SER A 212 5.34 -22.15 -1.74
N PHE A 213 5.34 -22.55 -0.46
CA PHE A 213 4.55 -21.86 0.57
C PHE A 213 5.02 -20.43 0.84
N LEU A 214 6.30 -20.10 0.61
CA LEU A 214 6.79 -18.72 0.73
C LEU A 214 6.18 -17.81 -0.34
N PHE A 215 5.84 -18.36 -1.51
CA PHE A 215 5.16 -17.62 -2.59
C PHE A 215 3.65 -17.52 -2.37
N LEU A 216 3.03 -18.52 -1.75
CA LEU A 216 1.60 -18.56 -1.42
C LEU A 216 1.25 -17.82 -0.12
N SER A 217 2.27 -17.50 0.70
CA SER A 217 2.09 -16.77 1.96
C SER A 217 1.85 -15.28 1.71
N PRO A 218 1.11 -14.59 2.60
CA PRO A 218 0.91 -13.15 2.50
C PRO A 218 2.24 -12.40 2.39
N PRO A 219 2.36 -11.45 1.45
CA PRO A 219 3.58 -10.67 1.27
C PRO A 219 3.79 -9.74 2.48
N ARG A 220 4.86 -10.02 3.22
CA ARG A 220 5.37 -9.25 4.37
C ARG A 220 6.80 -8.87 4.03
N LYS A 221 7.34 -7.85 4.70
CA LYS A 221 8.73 -7.41 4.50
C LYS A 221 9.73 -8.57 4.52
N VAL A 222 9.61 -9.46 5.52
CA VAL A 222 10.50 -10.62 5.67
C VAL A 222 10.25 -11.68 4.59
N THR A 223 9.00 -11.96 4.23
CA THR A 223 8.70 -12.98 3.21
C THR A 223 9.14 -12.51 1.83
N CYS A 224 9.03 -11.22 1.49
CA CYS A 224 9.55 -10.67 0.24
C CYS A 224 11.07 -10.85 0.11
N LEU A 225 11.83 -10.60 1.18
CA LEU A 225 13.28 -10.79 1.20
C LEU A 225 13.67 -12.26 1.02
N LEU A 226 12.96 -13.16 1.72
CA LEU A 226 13.30 -14.58 1.73
C LEU A 226 12.83 -15.32 0.48
N ARG A 227 11.74 -14.90 -0.17
CA ARG A 227 11.08 -15.66 -1.26
C ARG A 227 12.04 -15.99 -2.40
N GLN A 228 12.62 -14.97 -3.03
CA GLN A 228 13.50 -15.16 -4.20
C GLN A 228 14.86 -15.74 -3.79
N VAL A 229 15.39 -15.33 -2.63
CA VAL A 229 16.68 -15.80 -2.11
C VAL A 229 16.63 -17.29 -1.75
N ALA A 230 15.56 -17.72 -1.07
CA ALA A 230 15.34 -19.13 -0.73
C ALA A 230 15.14 -19.95 -2.00
N PHE A 231 14.28 -19.50 -2.93
CA PHE A 231 14.08 -20.17 -4.21
C PHE A 231 15.41 -20.38 -4.95
N GLY A 232 16.20 -19.33 -5.08
CA GLY A 232 17.51 -19.39 -5.75
C GLY A 232 18.51 -20.31 -5.10
N SER A 233 18.64 -20.19 -3.79
CA SER A 233 19.64 -20.95 -3.04
C SER A 233 19.30 -22.44 -3.02
N ILE A 234 18.03 -22.77 -2.79
CA ILE A 234 17.54 -24.15 -2.75
C ILE A 234 17.64 -24.78 -4.14
N PHE A 235 17.20 -24.08 -5.20
CA PHE A 235 17.27 -24.61 -6.56
C PHE A 235 18.71 -24.83 -7.02
N THR A 236 19.62 -23.89 -6.76
CA THR A 236 21.05 -24.09 -7.03
C THR A 236 21.62 -25.29 -6.26
N LEU A 237 21.24 -25.48 -4.99
CA LEU A 237 21.65 -26.66 -4.22
C LEU A 237 21.18 -27.95 -4.90
N THR A 238 19.92 -28.04 -5.33
CA THR A 238 19.39 -29.22 -6.02
C THR A 238 20.11 -29.48 -7.35
N VAL A 239 20.27 -28.47 -8.21
CA VAL A 239 20.93 -28.62 -9.51
C VAL A 239 22.41 -28.98 -9.34
N SER A 240 23.10 -28.37 -8.37
CA SER A 240 24.51 -28.70 -8.10
C SER A 240 24.67 -30.13 -7.58
N CYS A 241 23.72 -30.66 -6.80
CA CYS A 241 23.73 -32.07 -6.40
C CYS A 241 23.55 -33.00 -7.62
N ILE A 242 22.65 -32.67 -8.55
CA ILE A 242 22.46 -33.44 -9.80
C ILE A 242 23.73 -33.39 -10.65
N LEU A 243 24.31 -32.20 -10.84
CA LEU A 243 25.55 -32.00 -11.58
C LEU A 243 26.72 -32.76 -10.96
N ALA A 244 26.87 -32.70 -9.62
CA ALA A 244 27.89 -33.46 -8.91
C ALA A 244 27.70 -34.97 -9.12
N LYS A 245 26.44 -35.45 -9.06
CA LYS A 245 26.11 -36.85 -9.29
C LYS A 245 26.47 -37.28 -10.72
N THR A 246 26.06 -36.51 -11.74
CA THR A 246 26.33 -36.82 -13.15
C THR A 246 27.84 -36.87 -13.43
N ILE A 247 28.60 -35.88 -12.94
CA ILE A 247 30.05 -35.83 -13.08
C ILE A 247 30.71 -37.03 -12.40
N THR A 248 30.29 -37.39 -11.18
CA THR A 248 30.87 -38.57 -10.50
C THR A 248 30.62 -39.86 -11.26
N VAL A 249 29.44 -40.04 -11.86
CA VAL A 249 29.12 -41.20 -12.70
C VAL A 249 30.01 -41.23 -13.93
N VAL A 250 30.08 -40.12 -14.69
CA VAL A 250 30.93 -40.02 -15.89
C VAL A 250 32.40 -40.30 -15.57
N LEU A 251 32.92 -39.74 -14.48
CA LEU A 251 34.31 -39.95 -14.06
C LEU A 251 34.58 -41.39 -13.58
N ALA A 252 33.62 -42.03 -12.91
CA ALA A 252 33.75 -43.43 -12.50
C ALA A 252 33.90 -44.35 -13.73
N PHE A 253 33.13 -44.09 -14.79
CA PHE A 253 33.23 -44.84 -16.04
C PHE A 253 34.48 -44.52 -16.86
N MET A 254 34.99 -43.28 -16.84
CA MET A 254 36.23 -42.93 -17.53
C MET A 254 37.48 -43.50 -16.83
N ALA A 255 37.44 -43.64 -15.50
CA ALA A 255 38.55 -44.11 -14.68
C ALA A 255 38.74 -45.65 -14.66
N THR A 256 37.81 -46.42 -15.22
CA THR A 256 38.01 -47.88 -15.44
C THR A 256 39.01 -48.17 -16.56
N LYS A 257 39.43 -47.16 -17.36
CA LYS A 257 40.61 -47.26 -18.23
C LYS A 257 41.90 -47.28 -17.38
N PRO A 258 42.77 -48.30 -17.50
CA PRO A 258 43.93 -48.45 -16.63
C PRO A 258 44.96 -47.32 -16.85
N GLY A 259 45.46 -46.70 -15.76
CA GLY A 259 46.63 -45.80 -15.79
C GLY A 259 46.47 -44.37 -15.27
N SER A 260 45.28 -43.90 -14.87
CA SER A 260 45.10 -42.49 -14.49
C SER A 260 45.39 -42.18 -13.00
N ARG A 261 46.20 -41.14 -12.75
CA ARG A 261 46.50 -40.56 -11.42
C ARG A 261 45.27 -40.02 -10.67
N MET A 262 44.12 -39.90 -11.36
CA MET A 262 42.86 -39.37 -10.83
C MET A 262 42.21 -40.27 -9.77
N ARG A 263 42.60 -41.55 -9.65
CA ARG A 263 41.95 -42.54 -8.77
C ARG A 263 41.93 -42.21 -7.27
N LYS A 264 42.88 -41.40 -6.77
CA LYS A 264 42.98 -41.03 -5.34
C LYS A 264 42.04 -39.89 -4.92
N TRP A 265 41.58 -39.07 -5.86
CA TRP A 265 40.71 -37.91 -5.58
C TRP A 265 39.21 -38.20 -5.87
N MET A 266 38.90 -39.44 -6.27
CA MET A 266 37.64 -39.80 -6.90
C MET A 266 36.44 -39.87 -5.95
N GLY A 267 35.34 -39.28 -6.42
CA GLY A 267 33.98 -39.51 -5.93
C GLY A 267 33.53 -38.48 -4.91
N LYS A 268 33.63 -38.84 -3.62
CA LYS A 268 32.95 -38.12 -2.54
C LYS A 268 33.45 -36.69 -2.33
N ARG A 269 34.78 -36.49 -2.33
CA ARG A 269 35.40 -35.18 -2.10
C ARG A 269 35.14 -34.21 -3.25
N LEU A 270 35.16 -34.71 -4.50
CA LEU A 270 34.84 -33.92 -5.69
C LEU A 270 33.36 -33.49 -5.69
N ALA A 271 32.43 -34.42 -5.46
CA ALA A 271 31.00 -34.11 -5.44
C ALA A 271 30.65 -33.02 -4.40
N ILE A 272 31.16 -33.17 -3.18
CA ILE A 272 30.95 -32.19 -2.11
C ILE A 272 31.57 -30.84 -2.49
N SER A 273 32.76 -30.84 -3.11
CA SER A 273 33.42 -29.62 -3.56
C SER A 273 32.62 -28.89 -4.64
N ILE A 274 32.04 -29.61 -5.61
CA ILE A 274 31.19 -29.01 -6.66
C ILE A 274 29.97 -28.35 -6.03
N VAL A 275 29.24 -29.08 -5.18
CA VAL A 275 28.06 -28.55 -4.48
C VAL A 275 28.42 -27.32 -3.67
N PHE A 276 29.50 -27.38 -2.89
CA PHE A 276 29.95 -26.28 -2.04
C PHE A 276 30.26 -25.01 -2.83
N TYR A 277 31.08 -25.09 -3.88
CA TYR A 277 31.44 -23.91 -4.68
C TYR A 277 30.25 -23.34 -5.46
N CYS A 278 29.38 -24.18 -6.01
CA CYS A 278 28.18 -23.72 -6.71
C CYS A 278 27.20 -23.00 -5.78
N SER A 279 26.94 -23.58 -4.60
CA SER A 279 26.07 -22.96 -3.60
C SER A 279 26.68 -21.69 -3.01
N LEU A 280 27.98 -21.67 -2.73
CA LEU A 280 28.67 -20.50 -2.18
C LEU A 280 28.59 -19.30 -3.15
N PHE A 281 28.79 -19.53 -4.44
CA PHE A 281 28.67 -18.49 -5.44
C PHE A 281 27.25 -17.90 -5.49
N GLN A 282 26.22 -18.75 -5.49
CA GLN A 282 24.83 -18.29 -5.49
C GLN A 282 24.45 -17.53 -4.22
N ILE A 283 24.91 -18.00 -3.06
CA ILE A 283 24.70 -17.30 -1.78
C ILE A 283 25.38 -15.92 -1.82
N GLY A 284 26.59 -15.84 -2.38
CA GLY A 284 27.29 -14.58 -2.59
C GLY A 284 26.51 -13.61 -3.49
N LEU A 285 25.96 -14.09 -4.60
CA LEU A 285 25.07 -13.29 -5.46
C LEU A 285 23.83 -12.80 -4.73
N CYS A 286 23.20 -13.66 -3.92
CA CYS A 286 22.02 -13.29 -3.14
C CYS A 286 22.34 -12.25 -2.06
N ILE A 287 23.46 -12.39 -1.34
CA ILE A 287 23.90 -11.41 -0.33
C ILE A 287 24.20 -10.07 -0.99
N LEU A 288 24.90 -10.07 -2.13
CA LEU A 288 25.18 -8.87 -2.89
C LEU A 288 23.89 -8.18 -3.35
N TRP A 289 22.92 -8.94 -3.84
CA TRP A 289 21.61 -8.42 -4.24
C TRP A 289 20.88 -7.79 -3.05
N LEU A 290 20.82 -8.47 -1.91
CA LEU A 290 20.22 -7.93 -0.68
C LEU A 290 20.93 -6.67 -0.16
N GLY A 291 22.25 -6.55 -0.37
CA GLY A 291 23.03 -5.39 0.06
C GLY A 291 22.84 -4.15 -0.82
N ILE A 292 22.69 -4.32 -2.14
CA ILE A 292 22.58 -3.20 -3.09
C ILE A 292 21.12 -2.78 -3.28
N SER A 293 20.21 -3.73 -3.50
CA SER A 293 18.82 -3.45 -3.86
C SER A 293 17.92 -4.59 -3.38
N PRO A 294 17.63 -4.65 -2.07
CA PRO A 294 16.83 -5.72 -1.51
C PRO A 294 15.38 -5.67 -2.04
N PRO A 295 14.74 -6.84 -2.23
CA PRO A 295 13.30 -6.90 -2.53
C PRO A 295 12.47 -6.21 -1.43
N PHE A 296 11.44 -5.46 -1.84
CA PHE A 296 10.58 -4.72 -0.93
C PHE A 296 9.10 -4.94 -1.23
N LEU A 297 8.27 -4.68 -0.21
CA LEU A 297 6.82 -4.76 -0.35
C LEU A 297 6.34 -3.55 -1.14
N ASN A 298 5.74 -3.78 -2.30
CA ASN A 298 5.11 -2.78 -3.14
C ASN A 298 3.59 -2.88 -3.02
N GLN A 299 2.92 -1.73 -2.99
CA GLN A 299 1.46 -1.64 -2.99
C GLN A 299 1.06 -1.02 -4.33
N ASP A 300 0.52 -1.84 -5.23
CA ASP A 300 -0.06 -1.30 -6.45
C ASP A 300 -1.50 -0.89 -6.16
N THR A 301 -1.72 0.42 -6.17
CA THR A 301 -3.01 1.07 -5.91
C THR A 301 -3.73 1.51 -7.18
N GLN A 302 -3.13 1.30 -8.36
CA GLN A 302 -3.56 1.89 -9.63
C GLN A 302 -4.08 0.87 -10.65
N SER A 303 -3.71 -0.41 -10.56
CA SER A 303 -4.07 -1.43 -11.56
C SER A 303 -5.54 -1.87 -11.53
N ILE A 304 -6.15 -2.02 -10.35
CA ILE A 304 -7.54 -2.48 -10.20
C ILE A 304 -8.36 -1.48 -9.38
N PHE A 305 -9.50 -1.07 -9.93
CA PHE A 305 -10.40 -0.13 -9.24
C PHE A 305 -11.01 -0.77 -7.99
N GLY A 306 -10.71 -0.21 -6.81
CA GLY A 306 -11.23 -0.68 -5.52
C GLY A 306 -10.36 -1.72 -4.81
N GLU A 307 -9.27 -2.17 -5.43
CA GLU A 307 -8.36 -3.16 -4.86
C GLU A 307 -6.93 -2.60 -4.71
N ILE A 308 -6.19 -3.11 -3.72
CA ILE A 308 -4.75 -2.91 -3.56
C ILE A 308 -4.10 -4.25 -3.79
N ILE A 309 -3.26 -4.36 -4.82
CA ILE A 309 -2.46 -5.57 -5.03
C ILE A 309 -1.18 -5.43 -4.20
N LEU A 310 -1.00 -6.34 -3.24
CA LEU A 310 0.26 -6.44 -2.52
C LEU A 310 1.21 -7.34 -3.30
N GLU A 311 2.34 -6.79 -3.74
CA GLU A 311 3.36 -7.50 -4.48
C GLU A 311 4.73 -7.32 -3.83
N CYS A 312 5.62 -8.28 -4.03
CA CYS A 312 7.02 -8.13 -3.66
C CYS A 312 7.78 -7.67 -4.90
N ASN A 313 8.23 -6.42 -4.93
CA ASN A 313 9.10 -5.92 -5.98
C ASN A 313 10.53 -6.43 -5.73
N GLU A 314 11.16 -6.98 -6.76
CA GLU A 314 12.52 -7.52 -6.73
C GLU A 314 13.63 -6.48 -6.48
N GLY A 315 13.31 -5.18 -6.57
CA GLY A 315 14.24 -4.07 -6.36
C GLY A 315 15.13 -3.81 -7.58
N SER A 316 15.93 -4.80 -7.99
CA SER A 316 16.79 -4.72 -9.18
C SER A 316 16.54 -5.87 -10.13
N ALA A 317 15.98 -5.55 -11.30
CA ALA A 317 15.74 -6.52 -12.37
C ALA A 317 17.06 -7.17 -12.84
N ILE A 318 18.15 -6.40 -12.93
CA ILE A 318 19.46 -6.92 -13.35
C ILE A 318 19.95 -8.00 -12.39
N MET A 319 19.92 -7.74 -11.09
CA MET A 319 20.38 -8.71 -10.09
C MET A 319 19.50 -9.97 -10.06
N PHE A 320 18.19 -9.79 -10.18
CA PHE A 320 17.25 -10.91 -10.32
C PHE A 320 17.59 -11.78 -11.55
N TYR A 321 17.79 -11.17 -12.72
CA TYR A 321 18.15 -11.90 -13.94
C TYR A 321 19.56 -12.51 -13.87
N CYS A 322 20.52 -11.89 -13.19
CA CYS A 322 21.83 -12.51 -12.95
C CYS A 322 21.71 -13.80 -12.13
N MET A 323 20.89 -13.77 -11.08
CA MET A 323 20.61 -14.93 -10.24
C MET A 323 19.87 -16.05 -11.00
N LEU A 324 18.85 -15.71 -11.80
CA LEU A 324 18.18 -16.65 -12.71
C LEU A 324 19.13 -17.21 -13.77
N GLY A 325 19.97 -16.35 -14.35
CA GLY A 325 20.94 -16.69 -15.38
C GLY A 325 21.98 -17.69 -14.86
N TYR A 326 22.45 -17.54 -13.63
CA TYR A 326 23.34 -18.52 -13.00
C TYR A 326 22.66 -19.89 -12.82
N MET A 327 21.40 -19.92 -12.38
CA MET A 327 20.64 -21.18 -12.29
C MET A 327 20.47 -21.84 -13.66
N GLY A 328 20.15 -21.06 -14.69
CA GLY A 328 20.06 -21.53 -16.07
C GLY A 328 21.40 -22.07 -16.59
N PHE A 329 22.50 -21.40 -16.26
CA PHE A 329 23.85 -21.85 -16.60
C PHE A 329 24.20 -23.20 -15.94
N LEU A 330 23.92 -23.35 -14.63
CA LEU A 330 24.12 -24.64 -13.97
C LEU A 330 23.23 -25.75 -14.54
N ALA A 331 21.97 -25.44 -14.85
CA ALA A 331 21.03 -26.39 -15.44
C ALA A 331 21.48 -26.83 -16.85
N THR A 332 21.96 -25.91 -17.68
CA THR A 332 22.46 -26.22 -19.02
C THR A 332 23.72 -27.08 -18.96
N ILE A 333 24.68 -26.79 -18.08
CA ILE A 333 25.85 -27.67 -17.86
C ILE A 333 25.40 -29.05 -17.38
N SER A 334 24.49 -29.11 -16.39
CA SER A 334 23.97 -30.38 -15.87
C SER A 334 23.32 -31.21 -16.97
N PHE A 335 22.52 -30.58 -17.84
CA PHE A 335 21.90 -31.22 -18.98
C PHE A 335 22.93 -31.73 -20.00
N VAL A 336 23.94 -30.93 -20.35
CA VAL A 336 24.99 -31.33 -21.29
C VAL A 336 25.77 -32.53 -20.75
N VAL A 337 26.14 -32.53 -19.47
CA VAL A 337 26.86 -33.65 -18.84
C VAL A 337 25.98 -34.89 -18.78
N ALA A 338 24.70 -34.76 -18.40
CA ALA A 338 23.74 -35.87 -18.40
C ALA A 338 23.57 -36.45 -19.82
N PHE A 339 23.44 -35.59 -20.83
CA PHE A 339 23.37 -35.98 -22.23
C PHE A 339 24.57 -36.83 -22.67
N LEU A 340 25.79 -36.42 -22.30
CA LEU A 340 27.01 -37.19 -22.58
C LEU A 340 27.03 -38.53 -21.83
N ALA A 341 26.52 -38.56 -20.60
CA ALA A 341 26.47 -39.77 -19.78
C ALA A 341 25.56 -40.86 -20.38
N ARG A 342 24.56 -40.52 -21.20
CA ARG A 342 23.71 -41.50 -21.89
C ARG A 342 24.44 -42.45 -22.83
N LYS A 343 25.62 -42.07 -23.33
CA LYS A 343 26.41 -42.91 -24.25
C LYS A 343 27.32 -43.91 -23.51
N LEU A 344 27.29 -43.96 -22.19
CA LEU A 344 28.10 -44.89 -21.39
C LEU A 344 27.48 -46.30 -21.39
N PRO A 345 28.29 -47.37 -21.44
CA PRO A 345 27.80 -48.74 -21.57
C PRO A 345 26.93 -49.20 -20.39
N ASP A 346 25.81 -49.85 -20.73
CA ASP A 346 24.65 -50.29 -19.93
C ASP A 346 24.97 -51.22 -18.74
N SER A 347 25.77 -50.77 -17.77
CA SER A 347 25.89 -51.49 -16.49
C SER A 347 24.86 -51.04 -15.44
N PHE A 348 24.35 -49.81 -15.54
CA PHE A 348 23.24 -49.32 -14.70
C PHE A 348 22.43 -48.27 -15.47
N ASN A 349 21.10 -48.50 -15.61
CA ASN A 349 20.13 -47.59 -16.23
C ASN A 349 20.06 -46.17 -15.60
N GLU A 350 20.86 -45.89 -14.58
CA GLU A 350 20.87 -44.65 -13.81
C GLU A 350 21.20 -43.41 -14.65
N ALA A 351 22.14 -43.49 -15.60
CA ALA A 351 22.46 -42.36 -16.48
C ALA A 351 21.31 -41.98 -17.42
N LYS A 352 20.48 -42.97 -17.79
CA LYS A 352 19.28 -42.77 -18.62
C LYS A 352 18.18 -42.03 -17.85
N PHE A 353 17.96 -42.40 -16.58
CA PHE A 353 16.99 -41.73 -15.68
C PHE A 353 17.40 -40.33 -15.23
N ILE A 354 18.69 -40.03 -15.19
CA ILE A 354 19.16 -38.68 -14.84
C ILE A 354 18.95 -37.69 -16.00
N THR A 355 18.92 -38.21 -17.24
CA THR A 355 18.81 -37.36 -18.43
C THR A 355 17.38 -37.18 -18.91
N PHE A 356 16.52 -38.17 -18.66
CA PHE A 356 15.08 -38.11 -18.90
C PHE A 356 14.41 -37.40 -17.72
#